data_AF-A0A534K6W6-F1
#
_entry.id   AF-A0A534K6W6-F1
#
_cell.length_a   1.000
_cell.length_b   1.000
_cell.length_c   1.000
_cell.angle_alpha   90.00
_cell.angle_beta   90.00
_cell.angle_gamma   90.00
#
_symmetry.space_group_name_H-M   'P 1'
#
loop_
_entity.id
_entity.type
_entity.pdbx_description
1 polymer ?
#
loop_
_entity_poly.entity_id
_entity_poly.type
_entity_poly.pdbx_seq_one_letter_code
_entity_poly.pdbx_strand_id
1 'polypeptide(L)'
;MKVVGPRMFSRRFEVRAFALLGVAAFLIAIGLPAVATDSDGDGIPDDLEASTARNVLTHSTPGTFVVRSRSVGAPQDDAFEVSYARGEFSVGYSPKSFGSDSVSYTLEFRRIVEFTVEPGGSWEVAQERDLRADYGGVDSRNDTTSDGEREVLFDVSTQSGIFSITAGATERFARVSGRLVSPAEMKLDLSIRNWPWNRSDSRLALEVAVNTTDTARVDEVSEDEARGWASGEAQVNVTGANDSLFFSWLQTATVDGVAQPVEVTPLQGNGPEHTMYLVYP
;
A
#
# COMPACT_ATOMS: atom_id res chain seq x y z
N MET A 1 23.79 -31.19 -50.99
CA MET A 1 23.25 -31.68 -49.70
C MET A 1 23.11 -30.48 -48.78
N LYS A 2 21.94 -30.21 -48.20
CA LYS A 2 21.63 -28.89 -47.59
C LYS A 2 21.61 -29.00 -46.06
N VAL A 3 22.53 -28.32 -45.38
CA VAL A 3 22.60 -28.29 -43.91
C VAL A 3 21.45 -27.47 -43.35
N VAL A 4 20.80 -27.96 -42.28
CA VAL A 4 19.74 -27.26 -41.54
C VAL A 4 20.28 -26.94 -40.16
N GLY A 5 20.42 -25.65 -39.84
CA GLY A 5 20.79 -25.19 -38.50
C GLY A 5 19.58 -25.19 -37.55
N PRO A 6 19.80 -25.27 -36.21
CA PRO A 6 18.73 -25.22 -35.23
C PRO A 6 18.04 -23.86 -35.21
N ARG A 7 16.72 -23.84 -35.09
CA ARG A 7 15.95 -22.61 -34.84
C ARG A 7 16.09 -22.22 -33.37
N MET A 8 16.72 -21.08 -33.07
CA MET A 8 16.56 -20.44 -31.77
C MET A 8 15.11 -19.98 -31.61
N PHE A 9 14.42 -20.49 -30.58
CA PHE A 9 13.18 -19.90 -30.09
C PHE A 9 13.54 -18.79 -29.08
N SER A 10 13.39 -17.53 -29.48
CA SER A 10 13.39 -16.43 -28.54
C SER A 10 12.11 -16.48 -27.71
N ARG A 11 12.18 -17.00 -26.48
CA ARG A 11 11.16 -16.73 -25.47
C ARG A 11 11.19 -15.23 -25.18
N ARG A 12 10.12 -14.53 -25.55
CA ARG A 12 9.83 -13.22 -24.95
C ARG A 12 9.46 -13.47 -23.49
N PHE A 13 10.07 -12.70 -22.58
CA PHE A 13 9.55 -12.60 -21.22
C PHE A 13 8.41 -11.58 -21.27
N GLU A 14 7.19 -12.07 -21.07
CA GLU A 14 6.03 -11.23 -20.82
C GLU A 14 6.00 -10.93 -19.32
N VAL A 15 6.67 -9.86 -18.90
CA VAL A 15 6.40 -9.24 -17.60
C VAL A 15 4.93 -8.86 -17.61
N ARG A 16 4.16 -9.37 -16.65
CA ARG A 16 2.82 -8.88 -16.41
C ARG A 16 2.92 -7.77 -15.37
N ALA A 17 2.02 -6.82 -15.47
CA ALA A 17 1.76 -5.82 -14.45
C ALA A 17 0.25 -5.75 -14.32
N PHE A 18 -0.27 -5.78 -13.09
CA PHE A 18 -1.71 -5.71 -12.86
C PHE A 18 -2.17 -4.25 -12.90
N ALA A 19 -2.47 -3.80 -14.11
CA ALA A 19 -3.17 -2.56 -14.40
C ALA A 19 -4.31 -2.85 -15.40
N LEU A 20 -5.49 -2.28 -15.14
CA LEU A 20 -6.60 -2.22 -16.08
C LEU A 20 -6.88 -0.75 -16.45
N LEU A 21 -7.51 -0.56 -17.60
CA LEU A 21 -7.47 0.69 -18.35
C LEU A 21 -8.58 1.67 -17.93
N GLY A 22 -8.25 2.96 -17.89
CA GLY A 22 -9.25 4.04 -17.91
C GLY A 22 -9.59 4.49 -19.34
N VAL A 23 -10.50 5.46 -19.46
CA VAL A 23 -10.81 6.15 -20.71
C VAL A 23 -10.53 7.65 -20.58
N ALA A 24 -9.69 8.19 -21.46
CA ALA A 24 -9.46 9.63 -21.57
C ALA A 24 -10.18 10.21 -22.80
N ALA A 25 -10.58 11.48 -22.72
CA ALA A 25 -10.88 12.34 -23.87
C ALA A 25 -9.72 13.35 -24.04
N PHE A 26 -9.22 13.72 -25.23
CA PHE A 26 -9.57 13.43 -26.64
C PHE A 26 -8.36 13.91 -27.51
N LEU A 27 -7.98 13.42 -28.70
CA LEU A 27 -8.53 12.49 -29.71
C LEU A 27 -7.38 11.74 -30.43
N ILE A 28 -7.56 10.46 -30.79
CA ILE A 28 -7.10 9.90 -32.08
C ILE A 28 -8.24 9.04 -32.65
N ALA A 29 -8.60 9.23 -33.92
CA ALA A 29 -9.79 8.62 -34.51
C ALA A 29 -9.50 7.34 -35.32
N ILE A 30 -9.73 6.16 -34.71
CA ILE A 30 -10.15 4.92 -35.40
C ILE A 30 -11.13 4.16 -34.50
N GLY A 31 -12.34 3.88 -34.99
CA GLY A 31 -13.23 2.76 -34.58
C GLY A 31 -13.50 2.51 -33.08
N LEU A 32 -14.51 3.21 -32.51
CA LEU A 32 -15.07 2.89 -31.19
C LEU A 32 -15.82 1.56 -31.13
N PRO A 33 -15.77 0.88 -29.98
CA PRO A 33 -16.99 0.34 -29.36
C PRO A 33 -17.16 0.85 -27.90
N ALA A 34 -18.42 1.11 -27.52
CA ALA A 34 -18.89 1.51 -26.19
C ALA A 34 -18.34 2.83 -25.60
N VAL A 35 -19.24 3.61 -24.99
CA VAL A 35 -18.88 4.52 -23.90
C VAL A 35 -19.04 3.68 -22.64
N ALA A 36 -18.02 3.62 -21.80
CA ALA A 36 -18.14 2.96 -20.51
C ALA A 36 -19.16 3.73 -19.65
N THR A 37 -20.06 3.01 -18.99
CA THR A 37 -21.04 3.61 -18.09
C THR A 37 -20.45 3.74 -16.68
N ASP A 38 -20.91 4.77 -15.99
CA ASP A 38 -20.65 5.12 -14.61
C ASP A 38 -22.05 5.41 -14.07
N SER A 39 -22.65 4.41 -13.43
CA SER A 39 -24.10 4.35 -13.20
C SER A 39 -24.56 5.02 -11.90
N ASP A 40 -23.67 5.19 -10.93
CA ASP A 40 -23.92 5.90 -9.67
C ASP A 40 -23.22 7.28 -9.59
N GLY A 41 -22.26 7.56 -10.47
CA GLY A 41 -21.56 8.84 -10.56
C GLY A 41 -20.27 8.92 -9.74
N ASP A 42 -19.74 7.76 -9.34
CA ASP A 42 -18.49 7.66 -8.60
C ASP A 42 -17.24 7.86 -9.49
N GLY A 43 -17.36 7.81 -10.82
CA GLY A 43 -16.25 8.05 -11.75
C GLY A 43 -15.37 6.83 -12.03
N ILE A 44 -15.68 5.67 -11.46
CA ILE A 44 -15.14 4.37 -11.85
C ILE A 44 -16.09 3.72 -12.88
N PRO A 45 -15.59 3.15 -13.98
CA PRO A 45 -16.44 2.44 -14.94
C PRO A 45 -17.12 1.20 -14.34
N ASP A 46 -18.44 1.04 -14.59
CA ASP A 46 -19.24 -0.11 -14.17
C ASP A 46 -18.61 -1.45 -14.62
N ASP A 47 -17.96 -1.46 -15.80
CA ASP A 47 -17.32 -2.65 -16.38
C ASP A 47 -15.94 -2.92 -15.77
N LEU A 48 -15.21 -1.88 -15.34
CA LEU A 48 -14.02 -2.03 -14.50
C LEU A 48 -14.42 -2.65 -13.17
N GLU A 49 -15.37 -2.04 -12.44
CA GLU A 49 -15.87 -2.56 -11.16
C GLU A 49 -16.33 -4.02 -11.25
N ALA A 50 -17.13 -4.36 -12.27
CA ALA A 50 -17.62 -5.72 -12.48
C ALA A 50 -16.50 -6.71 -12.81
N SER A 51 -15.40 -6.26 -13.42
CA SER A 51 -14.21 -7.09 -13.71
C SER A 51 -13.27 -7.25 -12.51
N THR A 52 -13.27 -6.29 -11.57
CA THR A 52 -12.40 -6.25 -10.39
C THR A 52 -13.11 -6.59 -9.08
N ALA A 53 -14.40 -6.94 -9.11
CA ALA A 53 -15.18 -7.29 -7.92
C ALA A 53 -14.51 -8.39 -7.09
N ARG A 54 -14.46 -8.23 -5.75
CA ARG A 54 -13.83 -9.20 -4.85
C ARG A 54 -14.73 -9.56 -3.66
N ASN A 55 -14.61 -10.81 -3.21
CA ASN A 55 -15.09 -11.25 -1.90
C ASN A 55 -13.98 -10.99 -0.88
N VAL A 56 -14.20 -10.06 0.06
CA VAL A 56 -13.26 -9.80 1.16
C VAL A 56 -13.67 -10.59 2.40
N LEU A 57 -12.80 -11.50 2.82
CA LEU A 57 -12.98 -12.32 4.03
C LEU A 57 -12.05 -11.79 5.12
N THR A 58 -12.64 -11.38 6.25
CA THR A 58 -11.95 -10.75 7.38
C THR A 58 -12.04 -11.61 8.64
N HIS A 59 -10.92 -11.80 9.34
CA HIS A 59 -10.88 -12.47 10.64
C HIS A 59 -9.93 -11.74 11.60
N SER A 60 -10.36 -11.53 12.85
CA SER A 60 -9.57 -10.87 13.90
C SER A 60 -9.55 -11.71 15.17
N THR A 61 -8.43 -11.66 15.89
CA THR A 61 -8.27 -12.20 17.25
C THR A 61 -7.47 -11.20 18.10
N PRO A 62 -7.41 -11.33 19.45
CA PRO A 62 -6.68 -10.39 20.29
C PRO A 62 -5.19 -10.26 19.90
N GLY A 63 -4.86 -9.18 19.19
CA GLY A 63 -3.50 -8.87 18.71
C GLY A 63 -3.16 -9.32 17.29
N THR A 64 -4.11 -9.90 16.53
CA THR A 64 -3.91 -10.26 15.10
C THR A 64 -5.16 -10.00 14.23
N PHE A 65 -4.95 -9.79 12.93
CA PHE A 65 -6.02 -9.90 11.94
C PHE A 65 -5.52 -10.50 10.62
N VAL A 66 -6.46 -10.95 9.79
CA VAL A 66 -6.25 -11.38 8.40
C VAL A 66 -7.38 -10.80 7.53
N VAL A 67 -7.00 -10.20 6.41
CA VAL A 67 -7.88 -9.75 5.32
C VAL A 67 -7.48 -10.55 4.08
N ARG A 68 -8.41 -11.30 3.48
CA ARG A 68 -8.20 -12.03 2.23
C ARG A 68 -9.21 -11.61 1.18
N SER A 69 -8.74 -10.99 0.11
CA SER A 69 -9.57 -10.47 -0.98
C SER A 69 -9.42 -11.32 -2.24
N ARG A 70 -10.49 -12.01 -2.64
CA ARG A 70 -10.51 -12.94 -3.79
C ARG A 70 -11.38 -12.42 -4.91
N SER A 71 -10.93 -12.50 -6.15
CA SER A 71 -11.74 -12.09 -7.32
C SER A 71 -13.03 -12.90 -7.48
N VAL A 72 -14.06 -12.22 -8.01
CA VAL A 72 -15.39 -12.76 -8.26
C VAL A 72 -15.77 -12.50 -9.71
N GLY A 73 -16.04 -13.56 -10.47
CA GLY A 73 -16.42 -13.45 -11.89
C GLY A 73 -15.29 -13.07 -12.86
N ALA A 74 -14.13 -12.62 -12.34
CA ALA A 74 -12.96 -12.27 -13.15
C ALA A 74 -12.41 -13.48 -13.95
N PRO A 75 -11.72 -13.25 -15.10
CA PRO A 75 -11.12 -14.32 -15.90
C PRO A 75 -9.99 -15.12 -15.22
N GLN A 76 -9.44 -14.61 -14.12
CA GLN A 76 -8.43 -15.25 -13.29
C GLN A 76 -8.92 -15.26 -11.84
N ASP A 77 -9.02 -16.45 -11.23
CA ASP A 77 -9.35 -16.66 -9.82
C ASP A 77 -8.11 -16.42 -8.96
N ASP A 78 -7.86 -15.17 -8.57
CA ASP A 78 -6.69 -14.73 -7.78
C ASP A 78 -7.04 -14.38 -6.32
N ALA A 79 -6.00 -14.23 -5.49
CA ALA A 79 -6.14 -13.76 -4.12
C ALA A 79 -5.04 -12.77 -3.72
N PHE A 80 -5.44 -11.72 -3.03
CA PHE A 80 -4.61 -10.83 -2.23
C PHE A 80 -4.85 -11.18 -0.75
N GLU A 81 -3.79 -11.28 0.05
CA GLU A 81 -3.89 -11.53 1.49
C GLU A 81 -2.97 -10.59 2.27
N VAL A 82 -3.54 -9.93 3.28
CA VAL A 82 -2.80 -9.17 4.29
C VAL A 82 -3.08 -9.80 5.65
N SER A 83 -2.03 -10.08 6.41
CA SER A 83 -2.15 -10.47 7.81
C SER A 83 -1.32 -9.55 8.69
N TYR A 84 -1.79 -9.32 9.91
CA TYR A 84 -1.12 -8.48 10.90
C TYR A 84 -0.90 -9.24 12.20
N ALA A 85 0.30 -9.11 12.76
CA ALA A 85 0.63 -9.52 14.12
C ALA A 85 1.76 -8.66 14.72
N ARG A 86 1.52 -8.07 15.90
CA ARG A 86 2.57 -7.43 16.74
C ARG A 86 3.47 -6.40 16.03
N GLY A 87 2.90 -5.56 15.16
CA GLY A 87 3.63 -4.54 14.40
C GLY A 87 4.08 -4.98 13.00
N GLU A 88 3.98 -6.28 12.69
CA GLU A 88 4.31 -6.85 11.38
C GLU A 88 3.05 -7.00 10.53
N PHE A 89 3.11 -6.54 9.28
CA PHE A 89 2.11 -6.76 8.23
C PHE A 89 2.71 -7.66 7.15
N SER A 90 2.30 -8.91 7.04
CA SER A 90 2.69 -9.78 5.93
C SER A 90 1.68 -9.64 4.78
N VAL A 91 2.16 -9.25 3.59
CA VAL A 91 1.37 -8.98 2.38
C VAL A 91 1.77 -9.95 1.27
N GLY A 92 0.82 -10.66 0.68
CA GLY A 92 1.05 -11.64 -0.37
C GLY A 92 0.05 -11.53 -1.53
N TYR A 93 0.55 -11.78 -2.74
CA TYR A 93 -0.28 -11.95 -3.94
C TYR A 93 -0.14 -13.35 -4.52
N SER A 94 -1.27 -14.02 -4.63
CA SER A 94 -1.42 -15.36 -5.21
C SER A 94 -2.21 -15.28 -6.52
N PRO A 95 -1.60 -15.51 -7.71
CA PRO A 95 -2.29 -15.49 -9.01
C PRO A 95 -3.26 -16.68 -9.22
N LYS A 96 -3.47 -17.49 -8.16
CA LYS A 96 -4.51 -18.50 -8.02
C LYS A 96 -5.02 -18.47 -6.58
N SER A 97 -6.33 -18.43 -6.34
CA SER A 97 -6.94 -18.35 -4.98
C SER A 97 -6.48 -19.39 -3.96
N PHE A 98 -5.90 -20.50 -4.41
CA PHE A 98 -5.37 -21.61 -3.62
C PHE A 98 -3.93 -21.99 -4.04
N GLY A 99 -3.17 -21.02 -4.56
CA GLY A 99 -1.76 -21.17 -4.91
C GLY A 99 -0.80 -20.90 -3.74
N SER A 100 0.49 -20.85 -4.07
CA SER A 100 1.47 -20.07 -3.32
C SER A 100 1.54 -18.67 -3.90
N ASP A 101 1.95 -17.70 -3.10
CA ASP A 101 2.22 -16.35 -3.58
C ASP A 101 3.34 -16.34 -4.63
N SER A 102 3.25 -15.42 -5.58
CA SER A 102 4.28 -15.18 -6.61
C SER A 102 5.12 -13.93 -6.33
N VAL A 103 4.65 -13.07 -5.42
CA VAL A 103 5.35 -11.92 -4.84
C VAL A 103 4.82 -11.69 -3.43
N SER A 104 5.70 -11.36 -2.48
CA SER A 104 5.31 -11.01 -1.11
C SER A 104 6.32 -10.11 -0.39
N TYR A 105 5.87 -9.42 0.65
CA TYR A 105 6.73 -8.72 1.59
C TYR A 105 6.13 -8.71 3.01
N THR A 106 7.00 -8.50 3.99
CA THR A 106 6.62 -8.04 5.34
C THR A 106 6.89 -6.54 5.44
N LEU A 107 5.94 -5.78 6.00
CA LEU A 107 6.04 -4.35 6.31
C LEU A 107 5.99 -4.15 7.83
N GLU A 108 6.92 -3.38 8.38
CA GLU A 108 6.95 -3.01 9.81
C GLU A 108 7.09 -1.50 9.99
N PHE A 109 6.34 -0.93 10.93
CA PHE A 109 6.61 0.40 11.50
C PHE A 109 7.39 0.20 12.80
N ARG A 110 8.71 0.42 12.76
CA ARG A 110 9.64 -0.08 13.78
C ARG A 110 9.95 0.91 14.89
N ARG A 111 10.10 2.20 14.57
CA ARG A 111 10.68 3.20 15.49
C ARG A 111 10.18 4.60 15.17
N ILE A 112 9.97 5.42 16.18
CA ILE A 112 9.89 6.87 16.03
C ILE A 112 11.18 7.49 16.57
N VAL A 113 11.80 8.38 15.82
CA VAL A 113 13.04 9.10 16.18
C VAL A 113 12.74 10.60 16.22
N GLU A 114 13.09 11.26 17.32
CA GLU A 114 13.15 12.72 17.41
C GLU A 114 14.57 13.18 17.09
N PHE A 115 14.72 14.11 16.14
CA PHE A 115 16.04 14.55 15.68
C PHE A 115 16.07 16.02 15.26
N THR A 116 17.26 16.62 15.33
CA THR A 116 17.58 17.91 14.71
C THR A 116 18.51 17.74 13.52
N VAL A 117 18.47 18.68 12.56
CA VAL A 117 19.36 18.66 11.38
C VAL A 117 20.50 19.64 11.59
N GLU A 118 21.71 19.12 11.74
CA GLU A 118 22.90 19.94 11.97
C GLU A 118 23.35 20.71 10.72
N PRO A 119 24.15 21.79 10.85
CA PRO A 119 24.76 22.54 9.74
C PRO A 119 25.70 21.68 8.86
N GLY A 120 25.10 20.93 7.94
CA GLY A 120 25.75 19.89 7.14
C GLY A 120 24.79 18.77 6.68
N GLY A 121 23.58 18.70 7.24
CA GLY A 121 22.54 17.74 6.83
C GLY A 121 22.51 16.43 7.62
N SER A 122 23.46 16.22 8.54
CA SER A 122 23.46 15.08 9.46
C SER A 122 22.40 15.23 10.55
N TRP A 123 21.76 14.12 10.93
CA TRP A 123 20.79 14.10 12.03
C TRP A 123 21.52 13.99 13.39
N GLU A 124 21.18 14.86 14.33
CA GLU A 124 21.43 14.68 15.76
C GLU A 124 20.16 14.09 16.40
N VAL A 125 20.24 12.85 16.91
CA VAL A 125 19.08 12.18 17.54
C VAL A 125 18.93 12.66 18.99
N ALA A 126 17.77 13.25 19.31
CA ALA A 126 17.41 13.74 20.64
C ALA A 126 16.74 12.66 21.51
N GLN A 127 15.98 11.74 20.89
CA GLN A 127 15.52 10.47 21.49
C GLN A 127 14.92 9.54 20.44
N GLU A 128 14.70 8.28 20.81
CA GLU A 128 14.03 7.28 19.96
C GLU A 128 13.11 6.36 20.78
N ARG A 129 12.09 5.80 20.12
CA ARG A 129 11.15 4.82 20.67
C ARG A 129 10.97 3.64 19.71
N ASP A 130 11.42 2.45 20.09
CA ASP A 130 11.07 1.19 19.40
C ASP A 130 9.59 0.86 19.65
N LEU A 131 8.88 0.52 18.58
CA LEU A 131 7.44 0.23 18.59
C LEU A 131 7.14 -1.27 18.68
N ARG A 132 8.07 -2.14 18.26
CA ARG A 132 7.84 -3.57 18.00
C ARG A 132 7.40 -4.35 19.25
N ALA A 133 7.86 -3.93 20.43
CA ALA A 133 7.46 -4.49 21.72
C ALA A 133 6.31 -3.74 22.42
N ASP A 134 5.90 -2.58 21.88
CA ASP A 134 4.89 -1.69 22.47
C ASP A 134 3.48 -1.90 21.85
N TYR A 135 3.36 -2.54 20.69
CA TYR A 135 2.05 -2.84 20.08
C TYR A 135 1.10 -3.60 21.04
N GLY A 136 -0.15 -3.14 21.11
CA GLY A 136 -1.20 -3.68 21.95
C GLY A 136 -2.10 -4.69 21.23
N GLY A 137 -3.39 -4.63 21.55
CA GLY A 137 -4.42 -5.45 20.90
C GLY A 137 -4.75 -5.02 19.47
N VAL A 138 -5.65 -5.79 18.86
CA VAL A 138 -6.40 -5.43 17.66
C VAL A 138 -7.85 -5.38 18.07
N ASP A 139 -8.49 -4.21 17.92
CA ASP A 139 -9.94 -4.09 17.93
C ASP A 139 -10.44 -4.04 16.49
N SER A 140 -11.63 -4.57 16.20
CA SER A 140 -12.17 -4.61 14.84
C SER A 140 -13.64 -4.19 14.80
N ARG A 141 -13.98 -3.33 13.84
CA ARG A 141 -15.33 -2.77 13.63
C ARG A 141 -15.68 -2.71 12.15
N ASN A 142 -16.97 -2.58 11.85
CA ASN A 142 -17.40 -2.17 10.51
C ASN A 142 -17.70 -0.67 10.53
N ASP A 143 -17.50 -0.01 9.41
CA ASP A 143 -17.90 1.37 9.17
C ASP A 143 -18.61 1.47 7.80
N THR A 144 -18.96 2.68 7.36
CA THR A 144 -19.57 2.93 6.06
C THR A 144 -18.85 4.06 5.34
N THR A 145 -18.43 3.81 4.09
CA THR A 145 -17.64 4.75 3.30
C THR A 145 -18.48 5.93 2.79
N SER A 146 -17.84 6.91 2.17
CA SER A 146 -18.52 8.11 1.64
C SER A 146 -19.58 7.78 0.57
N ASP A 147 -19.40 6.67 -0.16
CA ASP A 147 -20.30 6.22 -1.23
C ASP A 147 -21.35 5.19 -0.73
N GLY A 148 -21.31 4.82 0.56
CA GLY A 148 -22.27 3.91 1.19
C GLY A 148 -21.81 2.45 1.29
N GLU A 149 -20.61 2.13 0.84
CA GLU A 149 -20.04 0.79 0.89
C GLU A 149 -19.59 0.36 2.29
N ARG A 150 -19.49 -0.96 2.49
CA ARG A 150 -19.00 -1.54 3.75
C ARG A 150 -17.48 -1.42 3.84
N GLU A 151 -17.00 -0.80 4.91
CA GLU A 151 -15.60 -0.86 5.31
C GLU A 151 -15.41 -1.76 6.54
N VAL A 152 -14.32 -2.53 6.57
CA VAL A 152 -13.87 -3.25 7.76
C VAL A 152 -12.60 -2.60 8.28
N LEU A 153 -12.65 -2.11 9.52
CA LEU A 153 -11.58 -1.39 10.18
C LEU A 153 -10.98 -2.23 11.30
N PHE A 154 -9.64 -2.22 11.36
CA PHE A 154 -8.84 -2.82 12.43
C PHE A 154 -8.04 -1.70 13.11
N ASP A 155 -8.42 -1.37 14.34
CA ASP A 155 -7.78 -0.35 15.15
C ASP A 155 -6.69 -1.00 16.02
N VAL A 156 -5.46 -0.50 15.87
CA VAL A 156 -4.26 -0.96 16.56
C VAL A 156 -3.59 0.24 17.23
N SER A 157 -3.10 0.08 18.45
CA SER A 157 -2.34 1.11 19.17
C SER A 157 -1.21 0.51 19.98
N THR A 158 -0.16 1.29 20.21
CA THR A 158 0.83 0.96 21.24
C THR A 158 0.22 1.07 22.63
N GLN A 159 0.74 0.30 23.59
CA GLN A 159 0.30 0.33 25.00
C GLN A 159 0.55 1.70 25.64
N SER A 160 1.52 2.44 25.11
CA SER A 160 1.77 3.86 25.42
C SER A 160 0.77 4.86 24.84
N GLY A 161 -0.03 4.48 23.84
CA GLY A 161 -0.94 5.39 23.13
C GLY A 161 -0.24 6.46 22.27
N ILE A 162 1.08 6.36 22.08
CA ILE A 162 1.87 7.31 21.29
C ILE A 162 1.73 7.06 19.78
N PHE A 163 1.57 5.80 19.36
CA PHE A 163 1.41 5.43 17.96
C PHE A 163 0.18 4.55 17.76
N SER A 164 -0.60 4.82 16.72
CA SER A 164 -1.75 4.02 16.32
C SER A 164 -1.82 3.84 14.81
N ILE A 165 -2.38 2.70 14.40
CA ILE A 165 -2.69 2.36 13.01
C ILE A 165 -4.17 1.99 12.96
N THR A 166 -4.93 2.64 12.08
CA THR A 166 -6.26 2.16 11.67
C THR A 166 -6.12 1.59 10.26
N ALA A 167 -6.32 0.27 10.11
CA ALA A 167 -6.24 -0.42 8.83
C ALA A 167 -7.65 -0.69 8.27
N GLY A 168 -7.91 -0.31 7.01
CA GLY A 168 -9.24 -0.38 6.39
C GLY A 168 -9.27 -1.11 5.05
N ALA A 169 -10.29 -1.96 4.86
CA ALA A 169 -10.50 -2.73 3.62
C ALA A 169 -11.99 -2.74 3.20
N THR A 170 -12.24 -2.74 1.88
CA THR A 170 -13.58 -2.65 1.26
C THR A 170 -13.80 -3.74 0.22
N GLU A 171 -15.07 -4.15 0.02
CA GLU A 171 -15.43 -5.20 -0.97
C GLU A 171 -15.56 -4.66 -2.41
N ARG A 172 -15.74 -3.34 -2.55
CA ARG A 172 -15.79 -2.58 -3.81
C ARG A 172 -14.79 -1.42 -3.80
N PHE A 173 -14.64 -0.76 -4.94
CA PHE A 173 -14.06 0.58 -4.97
C PHE A 173 -14.88 1.49 -4.07
N ALA A 174 -14.23 2.32 -3.25
CA ALA A 174 -14.94 3.22 -2.34
C ALA A 174 -14.05 4.38 -1.83
N ARG A 175 -14.69 5.50 -1.50
CA ARG A 175 -14.07 6.68 -0.90
C ARG A 175 -13.98 6.57 0.62
N VAL A 176 -12.84 6.09 1.10
CA VAL A 176 -12.48 6.18 2.52
C VAL A 176 -11.80 7.52 2.77
N SER A 177 -12.33 8.32 3.70
CA SER A 177 -11.79 9.67 4.02
C SER A 177 -11.70 10.62 2.80
N GLY A 178 -12.55 10.43 1.78
CA GLY A 178 -12.52 11.20 0.53
C GLY A 178 -11.51 10.72 -0.51
N ARG A 179 -10.92 9.53 -0.33
CA ARG A 179 -9.92 8.92 -1.24
C ARG A 179 -10.38 7.56 -1.73
N LEU A 180 -10.25 7.29 -3.02
CA LEU A 180 -10.53 5.97 -3.58
C LEU A 180 -9.60 4.93 -2.95
N VAL A 181 -10.17 3.77 -2.62
CA VAL A 181 -9.48 2.54 -2.22
C VAL A 181 -10.11 1.40 -3.03
N SER A 182 -9.30 0.56 -3.66
CA SER A 182 -9.77 -0.62 -4.40
C SER A 182 -9.91 -1.86 -3.51
N PRO A 183 -10.66 -2.89 -3.92
CA PRO A 183 -10.74 -4.17 -3.21
C PRO A 183 -9.41 -4.94 -3.12
N ALA A 184 -8.36 -4.49 -3.82
CA ALA A 184 -7.02 -5.08 -3.80
C ALA A 184 -6.01 -4.28 -2.94
N GLU A 185 -6.43 -3.17 -2.34
CA GLU A 185 -5.63 -2.40 -1.37
C GLU A 185 -6.10 -2.64 0.08
N MET A 186 -5.34 -2.09 1.02
CA MET A 186 -5.78 -1.87 2.40
C MET A 186 -5.23 -0.51 2.86
N LYS A 187 -6.11 0.43 3.21
CA LYS A 187 -5.73 1.78 3.65
C LYS A 187 -5.13 1.71 5.06
N LEU A 188 -4.08 2.50 5.31
CA LEU A 188 -3.42 2.61 6.62
C LEU A 188 -3.42 4.08 7.09
N ASP A 189 -4.28 4.42 8.05
CA ASP A 189 -4.20 5.71 8.74
C ASP A 189 -3.22 5.60 9.91
N LEU A 190 -2.07 6.27 9.78
CA LEU A 190 -1.02 6.32 10.81
C LEU A 190 -1.20 7.58 11.67
N SER A 191 -1.05 7.45 13.00
CA SER A 191 -1.13 8.60 13.91
C SER A 191 -0.06 8.52 14.99
N ILE A 192 0.77 9.57 15.10
CA ILE A 192 1.63 9.82 16.25
C ILE A 192 0.93 10.87 17.12
N ARG A 193 0.85 10.65 18.45
CA ARG A 193 0.13 11.52 19.39
C ARG A 193 0.91 11.68 20.69
N ASN A 194 0.78 12.86 21.32
CA ASN A 194 1.35 13.16 22.64
C ASN A 194 2.85 12.82 22.76
N TRP A 195 3.63 13.07 21.69
CA TRP A 195 5.06 12.78 21.70
C TRP A 195 5.76 13.61 22.80
N PRO A 196 6.58 12.99 23.68
CA PRO A 196 7.17 13.66 24.82
C PRO A 196 8.46 14.41 24.42
N TRP A 197 8.32 15.42 23.56
CA TRP A 197 9.41 16.18 22.96
C TRP A 197 10.53 16.57 23.93
N ASN A 198 11.78 16.24 23.60
CA ASN A 198 12.97 16.70 24.33
C ASN A 198 13.43 18.09 23.83
N ARG A 199 13.15 18.40 22.56
CA ARG A 199 13.52 19.66 21.89
C ARG A 199 12.30 20.35 21.26
N SER A 200 12.44 21.64 20.95
CA SER A 200 11.41 22.45 20.29
C SER A 200 11.79 22.88 18.86
N ASP A 201 12.96 22.46 18.39
CA ASP A 201 13.54 22.69 17.06
C ASP A 201 13.72 21.37 16.28
N SER A 202 13.26 20.25 16.86
CA SER A 202 13.35 18.89 16.35
C SER A 202 12.16 18.46 15.50
N ARG A 203 12.39 17.46 14.65
CA ARG A 203 11.43 16.78 13.79
C ARG A 203 11.20 15.33 14.25
N LEU A 204 10.18 14.66 13.70
CA LEU A 204 9.99 13.21 13.87
C LEU A 204 10.32 12.44 12.58
N ALA A 205 10.89 11.25 12.74
CA ALA A 205 11.08 10.27 11.68
C ALA A 205 10.49 8.91 12.08
N LEU A 206 9.69 8.29 11.22
CA LEU A 206 9.13 6.95 11.39
C LEU A 206 9.95 5.95 10.56
N GLU A 207 10.64 5.02 11.23
CA GLU A 207 11.37 3.91 10.60
C GLU A 207 10.38 2.91 10.00
N VAL A 208 10.35 2.82 8.67
CA VAL A 208 9.59 1.84 7.90
C VAL A 208 10.55 0.79 7.36
N ALA A 209 10.26 -0.48 7.60
CA ALA A 209 11.01 -1.60 7.04
C ALA A 209 10.12 -2.44 6.11
N VAL A 210 10.67 -2.79 4.94
CA VAL A 210 10.08 -3.70 3.95
C VAL A 210 11.04 -4.88 3.78
N ASN A 211 10.60 -6.07 4.15
CA ASN A 211 11.39 -7.30 4.13
C ASN A 211 10.86 -8.24 3.04
N THR A 212 11.67 -8.52 2.02
CA THR A 212 11.27 -9.33 0.86
C THR A 212 12.48 -9.97 0.18
N THR A 213 12.26 -11.11 -0.49
CA THR A 213 13.25 -11.72 -1.40
C THR A 213 13.13 -11.25 -2.85
N ASP A 214 12.08 -10.47 -3.16
CA ASP A 214 11.80 -9.90 -4.48
C ASP A 214 12.48 -8.53 -4.66
N THR A 215 12.28 -7.89 -5.83
CA THR A 215 12.97 -6.62 -6.13
C THR A 215 12.17 -5.42 -5.62
N ALA A 216 12.67 -4.77 -4.56
CA ALA A 216 12.11 -3.52 -4.04
C ALA A 216 12.73 -2.28 -4.73
N ARG A 217 11.90 -1.28 -5.08
CA ARG A 217 12.30 0.04 -5.58
C ARG A 217 11.42 1.14 -4.99
N VAL A 218 11.94 2.36 -4.87
CA VAL A 218 11.11 3.56 -4.60
C VAL A 218 10.76 4.23 -5.92
N ASP A 219 9.48 4.59 -6.08
CA ASP A 219 9.00 5.42 -7.18
C ASP A 219 8.41 6.73 -6.63
N GLU A 220 8.68 7.85 -7.31
CA GLU A 220 8.22 9.21 -6.95
C GLU A 220 6.72 9.45 -7.27
N VAL A 221 6.04 8.45 -7.83
CA VAL A 221 4.63 8.46 -8.26
C VAL A 221 4.04 7.08 -7.97
N SER A 222 2.84 7.00 -7.39
CA SER A 222 2.18 5.70 -7.10
C SER A 222 1.56 5.06 -8.35
N GLU A 223 1.31 3.74 -8.32
CA GLU A 223 0.53 3.03 -9.35
C GLU A 223 -0.85 3.68 -9.55
N ASP A 224 -1.46 4.18 -8.47
CA ASP A 224 -2.79 4.78 -8.47
C ASP A 224 -2.78 6.22 -8.99
N GLU A 225 -1.72 6.99 -8.76
CA GLU A 225 -1.47 8.25 -9.46
C GLU A 225 -1.25 8.04 -10.96
N ALA A 226 -0.49 7.00 -11.35
CA ALA A 226 -0.27 6.66 -12.75
C ALA A 226 -1.57 6.26 -13.48
N ARG A 227 -2.61 5.89 -12.73
CA ARG A 227 -3.98 5.59 -13.21
C ARG A 227 -4.92 6.80 -13.10
N GLY A 228 -4.55 7.83 -12.35
CA GLY A 228 -5.37 9.01 -12.05
C GLY A 228 -6.39 8.81 -10.92
N TRP A 229 -6.24 7.75 -10.11
CA TRP A 229 -7.09 7.44 -8.95
C TRP A 229 -6.65 8.16 -7.68
N ALA A 230 -5.35 8.46 -7.56
CA ALA A 230 -4.74 9.14 -6.43
C ALA A 230 -3.98 10.42 -6.86
N SER A 231 -3.48 11.18 -5.88
CA SER A 231 -2.62 12.36 -6.11
C SER A 231 -1.82 12.74 -4.86
N GLY A 232 -0.56 13.14 -5.06
CA GLY A 232 0.38 13.53 -4.02
C GLY A 232 1.01 12.34 -3.30
N GLU A 233 1.40 11.29 -4.02
CA GLU A 233 1.86 10.02 -3.44
C GLU A 233 3.24 9.57 -3.91
N ALA A 234 3.81 8.60 -3.21
CA ALA A 234 5.01 7.87 -3.60
C ALA A 234 4.89 6.42 -3.10
N GLN A 235 5.71 5.50 -3.60
CA GLN A 235 5.59 4.08 -3.26
C GLN A 235 6.93 3.36 -3.14
N VAL A 236 6.94 2.29 -2.34
CA VAL A 236 7.87 1.16 -2.50
C VAL A 236 7.14 0.10 -3.31
N ASN A 237 7.59 -0.15 -4.53
CA ASN A 237 7.09 -1.21 -5.40
C ASN A 237 7.99 -2.44 -5.24
N VAL A 238 7.37 -3.60 -4.97
CA VAL A 238 8.04 -4.89 -4.82
C VAL A 238 7.59 -5.79 -5.98
N THR A 239 8.52 -6.12 -6.89
CA THR A 239 8.25 -6.91 -8.10
C THR A 239 8.85 -8.32 -7.98
N GLY A 240 7.99 -9.34 -8.05
CA GLY A 240 8.34 -10.76 -7.98
C GLY A 240 7.84 -11.52 -9.21
N ALA A 241 8.74 -12.25 -9.89
CA ALA A 241 8.47 -13.01 -11.11
C ALA A 241 7.76 -12.25 -12.27
N ASN A 242 6.43 -12.17 -12.25
CA ASN A 242 5.61 -11.42 -13.21
C ASN A 242 4.49 -10.62 -12.51
N ASP A 243 4.60 -10.39 -11.20
CA ASP A 243 3.57 -9.80 -10.37
C ASP A 243 4.20 -8.73 -9.46
N SER A 244 3.40 -7.82 -8.92
CA SER A 244 3.89 -6.71 -8.09
C SER A 244 2.92 -6.40 -6.95
N LEU A 245 3.49 -6.00 -5.82
CA LEU A 245 2.81 -5.40 -4.67
C LEU A 245 3.43 -4.03 -4.38
N PHE A 246 2.73 -3.16 -3.67
CA PHE A 246 3.26 -1.84 -3.30
C PHE A 246 2.82 -1.39 -1.91
N PHE A 247 3.71 -0.67 -1.23
CA PHE A 247 3.37 0.17 -0.09
C PHE A 247 3.46 1.63 -0.56
N SER A 248 2.31 2.27 -0.79
CA SER A 248 2.20 3.70 -1.10
C SER A 248 2.00 4.53 0.17
N TRP A 249 2.43 5.79 0.11
CA TRP A 249 2.17 6.79 1.14
C TRP A 249 1.96 8.17 0.52
N LEU A 250 1.36 9.06 1.29
CA LEU A 250 1.19 10.46 0.93
C LEU A 250 2.48 11.25 1.10
N GLN A 251 2.81 12.06 0.09
CA GLN A 251 3.82 13.13 0.15
C GLN A 251 3.43 14.28 1.12
N THR A 252 2.28 14.20 1.80
CA THR A 252 1.84 15.17 2.81
C THR A 252 1.16 14.50 4.02
N ALA A 253 1.37 15.05 5.21
CA ALA A 253 0.76 14.59 6.46
C ALA A 253 0.16 15.77 7.23
N THR A 254 -0.78 15.50 8.13
CA THR A 254 -1.36 16.53 9.01
C THR A 254 -0.58 16.61 10.32
N VAL A 255 0.18 17.69 10.50
CA VAL A 255 0.92 18.02 11.73
C VAL A 255 0.20 19.17 12.42
N ASP A 256 -0.23 18.98 13.67
CA ASP A 256 -1.00 19.95 14.48
C ASP A 256 -2.18 20.63 13.74
N GLY A 257 -2.85 19.87 12.85
CA GLY A 257 -4.00 20.32 12.05
C GLY A 257 -3.64 21.05 10.75
N VAL A 258 -2.34 21.15 10.41
CA VAL A 258 -1.83 21.76 9.18
C VAL A 258 -1.24 20.69 8.26
N ALA A 259 -1.54 20.75 6.96
CA ALA A 259 -0.90 19.88 5.98
C ALA A 259 0.56 20.30 5.76
N GLN A 260 1.49 19.38 5.97
CA GLN A 260 2.94 19.54 5.81
C GLN A 260 3.48 18.48 4.84
N PRO A 261 4.59 18.74 4.12
CA PRO A 261 5.24 17.74 3.27
C PRO A 261 5.84 16.61 4.13
N VAL A 262 5.84 15.39 3.60
CA VAL A 262 6.58 14.25 4.15
C VAL A 262 7.89 14.13 3.39
N GLU A 263 9.01 14.38 4.06
CA GLU A 263 10.34 14.11 3.51
C GLU A 263 10.63 12.59 3.63
N VAL A 264 11.41 12.00 2.71
CA VAL A 264 11.70 10.56 2.71
C VAL A 264 13.18 10.30 2.47
N THR A 265 13.80 9.43 3.29
CA THR A 265 15.19 9.02 3.07
C THR A 265 15.29 7.95 1.97
N PRO A 266 16.39 7.89 1.19
CA PRO A 266 16.61 6.79 0.24
C PRO A 266 16.48 5.41 0.91
N LEU A 267 15.84 4.47 0.22
CA LEU A 267 15.64 3.08 0.68
C LEU A 267 16.99 2.35 0.76
N GLN A 268 17.34 1.85 1.95
CA GLN A 268 18.63 1.20 2.22
C GLN A 268 18.44 -0.32 2.36
N GLY A 269 19.01 -1.10 1.43
CA GLY A 269 18.92 -2.56 1.43
C GLY A 269 20.05 -3.24 2.21
N ASN A 270 19.70 -4.23 3.03
CA ASN A 270 20.59 -5.09 3.82
C ASN A 270 20.15 -6.56 3.70
N GLY A 271 20.43 -7.17 2.55
CA GLY A 271 19.89 -8.49 2.21
C GLY A 271 18.42 -8.38 1.80
N PRO A 272 17.49 -9.14 2.40
CA PRO A 272 16.06 -9.02 2.08
C PRO A 272 15.39 -7.83 2.78
N GLU A 273 15.98 -7.33 3.86
CA GLU A 273 15.48 -6.18 4.61
C GLU A 273 15.85 -4.87 3.92
N HIS A 274 14.88 -4.00 3.71
CA HIS A 274 15.04 -2.66 3.16
C HIS A 274 14.41 -1.65 4.12
N THR A 275 15.11 -0.57 4.47
CA THR A 275 14.61 0.45 5.42
C THR A 275 14.62 1.86 4.85
N MET A 276 13.64 2.65 5.27
CA MET A 276 13.55 4.09 5.00
C MET A 276 12.88 4.80 6.18
N TYR A 277 13.02 6.12 6.24
CA TYR A 277 12.31 6.96 7.18
C TYR A 277 11.33 7.87 6.45
N LEU A 278 10.08 7.91 6.93
CA LEU A 278 9.13 8.97 6.63
C LEU A 278 9.32 10.07 7.66
N VAL A 279 9.61 11.30 7.22
CA VAL A 279 10.02 12.43 8.06
C VAL A 279 8.92 13.49 8.07
N TYR A 280 8.56 13.92 9.28
CA TYR A 280 7.52 14.89 9.56
C TYR A 280 8.15 16.13 10.22
N PRO A 281 7.94 17.34 9.67
CA PRO A 281 8.60 18.57 10.12
C PRO A 281 8.02 19.15 11.41
#